data_AF-A0A938MHP3-F1
#
_entry.id   AF-A0A938MHP3-F1
#
_cell.length_a   1.000
_cell.length_b   1.000
_cell.length_c   1.000
_cell.angle_alpha   90.00
_cell.angle_beta   90.00
_cell.angle_gamma   90.00
#
_symmetry.space_group_name_H-M   'P 1'
#
loop_
_entity.id
_entity.type
_entity.pdbx_description
1 polymer ?
#
loop_
_entity_poly.entity_id
_entity_poly.type
_entity_poly.pdbx_seq_one_letter_code
_entity_poly.pdbx_strand_id
1 'polypeptide(L)'
;QKGQNMHCIYVAIGQRAATIAQVVQTLEKHDAMEYTTVVAAPADVPAPLQYIAPYAGCAMGEEDMYNGRDALAIYDDLSKHAQAYRQLSLLLRRPPGREAFPGDVFYLHSRLLERAAKMSNELGGGSLTAIPIIETQAGDVSAYIPTNVISITDGQIYLDPDLFYAGVRPAINVGISVSRVGSSAQTKAMKQVAGRLRLDLAQYRELAAFAQFGSDLDAATLAQLRRGERMVEALKQDQYVPMTLSHQVMLTFAGTEGHLDDVDAAQIRRFESEFLAFMDKERPQVGHTIETEKVLSDDTRKALTEAIQAFKKRFKPAK
;
A
#
# COMPACT_ATOMS: atom_id res chain seq x y z
N GLN A 1 7.09 2.67 -10.05
CA GLN A 1 6.72 3.59 -11.14
C GLN A 1 7.89 3.87 -12.06
N LYS A 2 9.10 4.17 -11.54
CA LYS A 2 10.32 4.22 -12.34
C LYS A 2 10.45 2.98 -13.24
N GLY A 3 10.64 3.18 -14.54
CA GLY A 3 10.75 2.11 -15.54
C GLY A 3 9.45 1.37 -15.88
N GLN A 4 8.28 1.82 -15.38
CA GLN A 4 6.98 1.18 -15.64
C GLN A 4 6.09 1.96 -16.61
N ASN A 5 6.63 3.00 -17.28
CA ASN A 5 5.91 3.81 -18.27
C ASN A 5 4.54 4.33 -17.75
N MET A 6 4.54 4.87 -16.53
CA MET A 6 3.34 5.40 -15.88
C MET A 6 3.57 6.85 -15.45
N HIS A 7 2.67 7.75 -15.85
CA HIS A 7 2.69 9.13 -15.40
C HIS A 7 2.08 9.24 -14.00
N CYS A 8 2.72 9.97 -13.10
CA CYS A 8 2.26 10.15 -11.73
C CYS A 8 1.77 11.59 -11.53
N ILE A 9 0.68 11.77 -10.80
CA ILE A 9 0.14 13.06 -10.41
C ILE A 9 0.02 13.08 -8.89
N TYR A 10 0.76 13.96 -8.23
CA TYR A 10 0.64 14.20 -6.79
C TYR A 10 -0.14 15.49 -6.55
N VAL A 11 -1.35 15.38 -6.03
CA VAL A 11 -2.25 16.50 -5.74
C VAL A 11 -2.19 16.84 -4.26
N ALA A 12 -1.52 17.93 -3.90
CA ALA A 12 -1.41 18.43 -2.54
C ALA A 12 -2.50 19.48 -2.26
N ILE A 13 -3.43 19.15 -1.36
CA ILE A 13 -4.63 19.93 -1.04
C ILE A 13 -4.54 20.40 0.41
N GLY A 14 -4.46 21.72 0.63
CA GLY A 14 -4.38 22.31 1.95
C GLY A 14 -3.14 21.91 2.75
N GLN A 15 -2.10 21.37 2.10
CA GLN A 15 -0.84 21.01 2.75
C GLN A 15 0.00 22.27 3.02
N ARG A 16 0.93 22.18 3.98
CA ARG A 16 1.92 23.26 4.19
C ARG A 16 2.85 23.33 2.99
N ALA A 17 3.11 24.53 2.47
CA ALA A 17 4.01 24.73 1.33
C ALA A 17 5.40 24.11 1.57
N ALA A 18 5.93 24.20 2.79
CA ALA A 18 7.21 23.56 3.16
C ALA A 18 7.16 22.02 3.07
N THR A 19 6.03 21.39 3.41
CA THR A 19 5.85 19.94 3.29
C THR A 19 5.79 19.53 1.81
N ILE A 20 5.09 20.31 0.97
CA ILE A 20 5.06 20.07 -0.47
C ILE A 20 6.48 20.16 -1.05
N ALA A 21 7.24 21.19 -0.68
CA ALA A 21 8.62 21.36 -1.13
C ALA A 21 9.52 20.18 -0.71
N GLN A 22 9.36 19.64 0.50
CA GLN A 22 10.08 18.44 0.95
C GLN A 22 9.72 17.19 0.13
N VAL A 23 8.45 17.03 -0.23
CA VAL A 23 8.00 15.94 -1.11
C VAL A 23 8.64 16.09 -2.50
N VAL A 24 8.59 17.29 -3.09
CA VAL A 24 9.23 17.57 -4.39
C VAL A 24 10.72 17.25 -4.34
N GLN A 25 11.44 17.73 -3.33
CA GLN A 25 12.88 17.45 -3.16
C GLN A 25 13.15 15.94 -3.04
N THR A 26 12.27 15.20 -2.37
CA THR A 26 12.38 13.74 -2.25
C THR A 26 12.17 13.07 -3.62
N LEU A 27 11.16 13.51 -4.37
CA LEU A 27 10.90 13.00 -5.72
C LEU A 27 12.08 13.29 -6.65
N GLU A 28 12.68 14.49 -6.58
CA GLU A 28 13.88 14.84 -7.36
C GLU A 28 15.07 13.95 -6.98
N LYS A 29 15.33 13.75 -5.68
CA LYS A 29 16.43 12.91 -5.18
C LYS A 29 16.34 11.45 -5.68
N HIS A 30 15.15 10.97 -5.96
CA HIS A 30 14.89 9.60 -6.43
C HIS A 30 14.55 9.53 -7.93
N ASP A 31 14.78 10.61 -8.68
CA ASP A 31 14.48 10.77 -10.12
C ASP A 31 13.00 10.51 -10.48
N ALA A 32 12.08 10.69 -9.52
CA ALA A 32 10.66 10.48 -9.73
C ALA A 32 9.97 11.68 -10.38
N MET A 33 10.56 12.88 -10.28
CA MET A 33 10.03 14.09 -10.91
C MET A 33 10.03 14.02 -12.45
N GLU A 34 10.86 13.17 -13.06
CA GLU A 34 10.88 12.99 -14.53
C GLU A 34 9.54 12.51 -15.10
N TYR A 35 8.74 11.84 -14.28
CA TYR A 35 7.43 11.30 -14.65
C TYR A 35 6.33 11.69 -13.65
N THR A 36 6.55 12.73 -12.85
CA THR A 36 5.58 13.18 -11.84
C THR A 36 5.20 14.64 -12.02
N THR A 37 3.90 14.91 -12.13
CA THR A 37 3.33 16.25 -12.03
C THR A 37 2.85 16.51 -10.61
N VAL A 38 3.18 17.68 -10.04
CA VAL A 38 2.69 18.10 -8.72
C VAL A 38 1.66 19.21 -8.87
N VAL A 39 0.42 18.95 -8.45
CA VAL A 39 -0.66 19.94 -8.37
C VAL A 39 -0.72 20.46 -6.94
N ALA A 40 -0.23 21.67 -6.72
CA ALA A 40 -0.16 22.27 -5.39
C ALA A 40 -1.27 23.29 -5.16
N ALA A 41 -2.14 23.04 -4.17
CA ALA A 41 -3.05 24.01 -3.58
C ALA A 41 -2.79 24.09 -2.07
N PRO A 42 -1.73 24.80 -1.63
CA PRO A 42 -1.34 24.84 -0.22
C PRO A 42 -2.38 25.51 0.69
N ALA A 43 -2.22 25.39 2.01
CA ALA A 43 -3.19 25.88 2.99
C ALA A 43 -3.47 27.40 2.92
N ASP A 44 -2.55 28.20 2.38
CA ASP A 44 -2.63 29.66 2.27
C ASP A 44 -3.37 30.15 1.02
N VAL A 45 -3.73 29.25 0.09
CA VAL A 45 -4.54 29.62 -1.08
C VAL A 45 -6.03 29.58 -0.77
N PRO A 46 -6.87 30.35 -1.50
CA PRO A 46 -8.32 30.36 -1.28
C PRO A 46 -8.97 28.98 -1.42
N ALA A 47 -10.04 28.73 -0.63
CA ALA A 47 -10.82 27.50 -0.67
C ALA A 47 -11.28 27.06 -2.09
N PRO A 48 -11.64 27.95 -3.04
CA PRO A 48 -11.94 27.55 -4.41
C PRO A 48 -10.80 26.80 -5.11
N LEU A 49 -9.53 27.18 -4.86
CA LEU A 49 -8.38 26.53 -5.47
C LEU A 49 -8.10 25.16 -4.84
N GLN A 50 -8.26 25.04 -3.51
CA GLN A 50 -8.19 23.75 -2.82
C GLN A 50 -9.29 22.79 -3.28
N TYR A 51 -10.49 23.32 -3.55
CA TYR A 51 -11.62 22.57 -4.10
C TYR A 51 -11.37 22.08 -5.54
N ILE A 52 -10.76 22.88 -6.41
CA ILE A 52 -10.59 22.48 -7.81
C ILE A 52 -9.36 21.60 -8.06
N ALA A 53 -8.35 21.64 -7.17
CA ALA A 53 -7.09 20.94 -7.35
C ALA A 53 -7.22 19.43 -7.64
N PRO A 54 -8.06 18.65 -6.92
CA PRO A 54 -8.26 17.23 -7.25
C PRO A 54 -8.84 17.02 -8.64
N TYR A 55 -9.77 17.87 -9.08
CA TYR A 55 -10.36 17.76 -10.41
C TYR A 55 -9.36 18.07 -11.51
N ALA A 56 -8.46 19.04 -11.28
CA ALA A 56 -7.37 19.36 -12.20
C ALA A 56 -6.37 18.20 -12.31
N GLY A 57 -5.94 17.62 -11.19
CA GLY A 57 -5.05 16.46 -11.20
C GLY A 57 -5.68 15.23 -11.85
N CYS A 58 -6.98 15.00 -11.61
CA CYS A 58 -7.73 13.93 -12.26
C CYS A 58 -7.82 14.14 -13.77
N ALA A 59 -8.08 15.37 -14.24
CA ALA A 59 -8.13 15.68 -15.68
C ALA A 59 -6.76 15.46 -16.37
N MET A 60 -5.65 15.77 -15.70
CA MET A 60 -4.31 15.46 -16.20
C MET A 60 -4.10 13.94 -16.36
N GLY A 61 -4.57 13.13 -15.41
CA GLY A 61 -4.49 11.67 -15.50
C GLY A 61 -5.44 11.06 -16.53
N GLU A 62 -6.61 11.67 -16.74
CA GLU A 62 -7.55 11.25 -17.79
C GLU A 62 -6.97 11.44 -19.19
N GLU A 63 -6.20 12.51 -19.42
CA GLU A 63 -5.49 12.72 -20.70
C GLU A 63 -4.60 11.50 -21.03
N ASP A 64 -3.84 10.99 -20.06
CA ASP A 64 -3.03 9.77 -20.25
C ASP A 64 -3.89 8.53 -20.45
N MET A 65 -4.92 8.36 -19.62
CA MET A 65 -5.83 7.22 -19.67
C MET A 65 -6.53 7.10 -21.04
N TYR A 66 -7.05 8.21 -21.57
CA TYR A 66 -7.73 8.23 -22.88
C TYR A 66 -6.74 8.09 -24.05
N ASN A 67 -5.48 8.45 -23.86
CA ASN A 67 -4.42 8.20 -24.84
C ASN A 67 -3.82 6.77 -24.74
N GLY A 68 -4.46 5.87 -24.00
CA GLY A 68 -4.02 4.47 -23.86
C GLY A 68 -2.80 4.28 -22.97
N ARG A 69 -2.42 5.29 -22.18
CA ARG A 69 -1.34 5.21 -21.19
C ARG A 69 -1.89 4.93 -19.79
N ASP A 70 -0.99 4.49 -18.91
CA ASP A 70 -1.30 4.30 -17.50
C ASP A 70 -0.88 5.54 -16.70
N ALA A 71 -1.73 5.94 -15.76
CA ALA A 71 -1.49 7.06 -14.85
C ALA A 71 -1.86 6.72 -13.41
N LEU A 72 -1.20 7.38 -12.47
CA LEU A 72 -1.42 7.27 -11.03
C LEU A 72 -1.68 8.65 -10.44
N ALA A 73 -2.85 8.86 -9.84
CA ALA A 73 -3.19 10.09 -9.12
C ALA A 73 -3.22 9.84 -7.60
N ILE A 74 -2.43 10.61 -6.85
CA ILE A 74 -2.42 10.62 -5.38
C ILE A 74 -3.08 11.90 -4.90
N TYR A 75 -4.08 11.81 -4.03
CA TYR A 75 -4.78 12.97 -3.47
C TYR A 75 -4.47 13.15 -1.99
N ASP A 76 -3.72 14.20 -1.63
CA ASP A 76 -3.17 14.46 -0.30
C ASP A 76 -3.63 15.83 0.27
N ASP A 77 -4.77 15.93 0.94
CA ASP A 77 -5.70 14.85 1.25
C ASP A 77 -7.16 15.25 0.98
N LEU A 78 -8.02 14.25 0.82
CA LEU A 78 -9.43 14.47 0.52
C LEU A 78 -10.25 14.89 1.76
N SER A 79 -9.68 14.79 2.97
CA SER A 79 -10.30 15.36 4.18
C SER A 79 -10.26 16.89 4.10
N LYS A 80 -9.12 17.48 3.75
CA LYS A 80 -8.95 18.93 3.52
C LYS A 80 -9.74 19.40 2.31
N HIS A 81 -9.84 18.57 1.25
CA HIS A 81 -10.73 18.85 0.12
C HIS A 81 -12.20 19.03 0.55
N ALA A 82 -12.72 18.10 1.35
CA ALA A 82 -14.08 18.19 1.88
C ALA A 82 -14.26 19.43 2.78
N GLN A 83 -13.26 19.77 3.59
CA GLN A 83 -13.29 20.98 4.43
C GLN A 83 -13.35 22.26 3.60
N ALA A 84 -12.58 22.35 2.51
CA ALA A 84 -12.66 23.47 1.57
C ALA A 84 -14.06 23.58 0.95
N TYR A 85 -14.65 22.46 0.52
CA TYR A 85 -16.01 22.44 -0.02
C TYR A 85 -17.08 22.84 1.01
N ARG A 86 -16.90 22.42 2.27
CA ARG A 86 -17.72 22.86 3.40
C ARG A 86 -17.67 24.36 3.59
N GLN A 87 -16.47 24.95 3.61
CA GLN A 87 -16.28 26.39 3.74
C GLN A 87 -17.01 27.15 2.62
N LEU A 88 -16.84 26.71 1.37
CA LEU A 88 -17.51 27.31 0.22
C LEU A 88 -19.04 27.24 0.36
N SER A 89 -19.56 26.07 0.72
CA SER A 89 -21.00 25.85 0.85
C SER A 89 -21.64 26.71 1.94
N LEU A 90 -20.97 26.85 3.09
CA LEU A 90 -21.42 27.70 4.19
C LEU A 90 -21.40 29.19 3.82
N LEU A 91 -20.36 29.66 3.14
CA LEU A 91 -20.28 31.04 2.65
C LEU A 91 -21.37 31.36 1.62
N LEU A 92 -21.74 30.37 0.80
CA LEU A 92 -22.88 30.45 -0.13
C LEU A 92 -24.24 30.26 0.55
N ARG A 93 -24.28 30.14 1.89
CA ARG A 93 -25.49 29.94 2.70
C ARG A 93 -26.30 28.71 2.29
N ARG A 94 -25.63 27.66 1.80
CA ARG A 94 -26.28 26.36 1.59
C ARG A 94 -26.56 25.69 2.94
N PRO A 95 -27.70 25.00 3.10
CA PRO A 95 -28.02 24.33 4.36
C PRO A 95 -27.01 23.20 4.64
N PRO A 96 -26.39 23.17 5.84
CA PRO A 96 -25.44 22.13 6.21
C PRO A 96 -26.13 20.88 6.78
N GLY A 97 -25.43 19.76 6.75
CA GLY A 97 -25.81 18.48 7.36
C GLY A 97 -24.86 18.07 8.49
N ARG A 98 -24.56 16.76 8.57
CA ARG A 98 -23.66 16.18 9.59
C ARG A 98 -22.27 16.83 9.53
N GLU A 99 -21.72 17.17 10.70
CA GLU A 99 -20.40 17.83 10.84
C GLU A 99 -20.27 19.13 10.00
N ALA A 100 -21.41 19.79 9.76
CA ALA A 100 -21.57 20.98 8.94
C ALA A 100 -21.24 20.84 7.45
N PHE A 101 -21.01 19.62 6.94
CA PHE A 101 -20.79 19.39 5.50
C PHE A 101 -22.08 19.57 4.70
N PRO A 102 -22.01 20.00 3.43
CA PRO A 102 -23.19 20.08 2.57
C PRO A 102 -23.69 18.66 2.22
N GLY A 103 -24.99 18.52 1.91
CA GLY A 103 -25.61 17.23 1.63
C GLY A 103 -25.04 16.47 0.42
N ASP A 104 -24.35 17.18 -0.49
CA ASP A 104 -23.72 16.63 -1.69
C ASP A 104 -22.20 16.37 -1.52
N VAL A 105 -21.67 16.38 -0.29
CA VAL A 105 -20.25 16.06 -0.03
C VAL A 105 -19.88 14.62 -0.43
N PHE A 106 -20.85 13.69 -0.42
CA PHE A 106 -20.63 12.35 -0.97
C PHE A 106 -20.41 12.41 -2.49
N TYR A 107 -21.29 13.16 -3.19
CA TYR A 107 -21.21 13.33 -4.64
C TYR A 107 -19.92 14.03 -5.08
N LEU A 108 -19.38 14.93 -4.25
CA LEU A 108 -18.07 15.57 -4.46
C LEU A 108 -16.98 14.53 -4.72
N HIS A 109 -16.87 13.52 -3.85
CA HIS A 109 -15.82 12.51 -3.92
C HIS A 109 -16.17 11.37 -4.87
N SER A 110 -17.45 10.96 -4.98
CA SER A 110 -17.82 9.90 -5.91
C SER A 110 -17.59 10.32 -7.35
N ARG A 111 -18.03 11.52 -7.77
CA ARG A 111 -17.77 12.03 -9.13
C ARG A 111 -16.29 12.28 -9.43
N LEU A 112 -15.45 12.38 -8.40
CA LEU A 112 -13.99 12.51 -8.56
C LEU A 112 -13.36 11.12 -8.74
N LEU A 113 -13.65 10.19 -7.83
CA LEU A 113 -12.96 8.91 -7.76
C LEU A 113 -13.47 7.91 -8.81
N GLU A 114 -14.74 7.97 -9.19
CA GLU A 114 -15.31 7.13 -10.27
C GLU A 114 -14.78 7.49 -11.67
N ARG A 115 -14.00 8.58 -11.80
CA ARG A 115 -13.28 8.92 -13.03
C ARG A 115 -12.00 8.09 -13.20
N ALA A 116 -11.48 7.50 -12.12
CA ALA A 116 -10.32 6.64 -12.16
C ALA A 116 -10.74 5.21 -12.50
N ALA A 117 -10.42 4.77 -13.72
CA ALA A 117 -10.83 3.46 -14.23
C ALA A 117 -9.76 2.84 -15.13
N LYS A 118 -9.97 1.57 -15.51
CA LYS A 118 -9.26 0.93 -16.63
C LYS A 118 -10.17 0.90 -17.85
N MET A 119 -9.73 1.53 -18.93
CA MET A 119 -10.49 1.59 -20.17
C MET A 119 -10.51 0.23 -20.88
N SER A 120 -11.56 0.01 -21.66
CA SER A 120 -11.64 -1.16 -22.55
C SER A 120 -10.59 -1.07 -23.66
N ASN A 121 -10.30 -2.20 -24.30
CA ASN A 121 -9.37 -2.22 -25.44
C ASN A 121 -9.86 -1.35 -26.61
N GLU A 122 -11.19 -1.19 -26.77
CA GLU A 122 -11.80 -0.32 -27.78
C GLU A 122 -11.51 1.17 -27.52
N LEU A 123 -11.32 1.54 -26.26
CA LEU A 123 -11.00 2.90 -25.80
C LEU A 123 -9.51 3.08 -25.49
N GLY A 124 -8.64 2.27 -26.10
CA GLY A 124 -7.18 2.37 -26.00
C GLY A 124 -6.55 1.64 -24.80
N GLY A 125 -7.35 1.11 -23.88
CA GLY A 125 -6.88 0.23 -22.80
C GLY A 125 -6.09 0.91 -21.66
N GLY A 126 -5.94 2.24 -21.69
CA GLY A 126 -5.24 3.01 -20.66
C GLY A 126 -5.94 2.94 -19.30
N SER A 127 -5.26 3.39 -18.25
CA SER A 127 -5.82 3.35 -16.90
C SER A 127 -5.43 4.56 -16.08
N LEU A 128 -6.33 4.97 -15.19
CA LEU A 128 -6.07 5.92 -14.13
C LEU A 128 -6.28 5.22 -12.78
N THR A 129 -5.21 5.04 -12.02
CA THR A 129 -5.26 4.52 -10.65
C THR A 129 -5.33 5.69 -9.67
N ALA A 130 -6.33 5.70 -8.78
CA ALA A 130 -6.46 6.71 -7.74
C ALA A 130 -6.03 6.17 -6.37
N ILE A 131 -5.18 6.93 -5.67
CA ILE A 131 -4.83 6.71 -4.26
C ILE A 131 -5.27 7.94 -3.46
N PRO A 132 -6.51 7.94 -2.94
CA PRO A 132 -6.95 9.00 -2.05
C PRO A 132 -6.37 8.79 -0.64
N ILE A 133 -5.81 9.86 -0.08
CA ILE A 133 -5.43 9.92 1.33
C ILE A 133 -6.57 10.58 2.11
N ILE A 134 -6.91 10.00 3.26
CA ILE A 134 -7.91 10.50 4.19
C ILE A 134 -7.27 10.55 5.57
N GLU A 135 -7.24 11.74 6.15
CA GLU A 135 -6.89 11.91 7.56
C GLU A 135 -8.08 11.50 8.43
N THR A 136 -7.87 10.53 9.31
CA THR A 136 -8.83 10.15 10.37
C THR A 136 -8.46 10.88 11.67
N GLN A 137 -9.47 11.36 12.39
CA GLN A 137 -9.24 12.01 13.69
C GLN A 137 -9.17 10.92 14.76
N ALA A 138 -8.03 10.81 15.44
CA ALA A 138 -7.77 9.78 16.46
C ALA A 138 -8.07 8.34 16.00
N GLY A 139 -7.93 8.05 14.70
CA GLY A 139 -8.21 6.73 14.14
C GLY A 139 -9.71 6.42 13.93
N ASP A 140 -10.61 7.39 14.09
CA ASP A 140 -12.04 7.17 13.90
C ASP A 140 -12.41 7.04 12.42
N VAL A 141 -12.60 5.80 11.97
CA VAL A 141 -13.09 5.46 10.61
C VAL A 141 -14.60 5.62 10.45
N SER A 142 -15.35 5.82 11.54
CA SER A 142 -16.81 6.01 11.53
C SER A 142 -17.24 7.47 11.37
N ALA A 143 -16.26 8.39 11.35
CA ALA A 143 -16.47 9.78 11.00
C ALA A 143 -17.06 9.91 9.58
N TYR A 144 -17.75 11.03 9.33
CA TYR A 144 -18.59 11.15 8.14
C TYR A 144 -17.82 11.05 6.82
N ILE A 145 -16.68 11.75 6.70
CA ILE A 145 -15.87 11.74 5.47
C ILE A 145 -15.15 10.40 5.24
N PRO A 146 -14.47 9.79 6.24
CA PRO A 146 -13.90 8.46 6.08
C PRO A 146 -14.94 7.41 5.65
N THR A 147 -16.12 7.39 6.28
CA THR A 147 -17.19 6.45 5.93
C THR A 147 -17.62 6.59 4.46
N ASN A 148 -17.82 7.83 4.01
CA ASN A 148 -18.17 8.10 2.61
C ASN A 148 -17.10 7.57 1.65
N VAL A 149 -15.83 7.91 1.88
CA VAL A 149 -14.74 7.54 0.97
C VAL A 149 -14.50 6.03 0.96
N ILE A 150 -14.58 5.36 2.12
CA ILE A 150 -14.53 3.89 2.21
C ILE A 150 -15.62 3.25 1.34
N SER A 151 -16.84 3.80 1.33
CA SER A 151 -17.91 3.26 0.49
C SER A 151 -17.71 3.49 -1.02
N ILE A 152 -16.93 4.50 -1.41
CA ILE A 152 -16.63 4.81 -2.82
C ILE A 152 -15.44 3.99 -3.33
N THR A 153 -14.35 3.93 -2.58
CA THR A 153 -13.10 3.29 -3.04
C THR A 153 -13.18 1.77 -3.06
N ASP A 154 -12.52 1.12 -4.02
CA ASP A 154 -12.44 -0.35 -4.16
C ASP A 154 -11.60 -1.07 -3.08
N GLY A 155 -11.23 -0.37 -2.02
CA GLY A 155 -10.44 -0.91 -0.93
C GLY A 155 -9.87 0.22 -0.09
N GLN A 156 -9.26 -0.15 1.02
CA GLN A 156 -8.62 0.79 1.92
C GLN A 156 -7.35 0.18 2.52
N ILE A 157 -6.34 1.02 2.69
CA ILE A 157 -5.14 0.74 3.47
C ILE A 157 -5.26 1.57 4.72
N TYR A 158 -5.49 0.92 5.86
CA TYR A 158 -5.58 1.58 7.15
C TYR A 158 -4.22 1.57 7.83
N LEU A 159 -3.69 2.76 8.12
CA LEU A 159 -2.43 2.96 8.83
C LEU A 159 -2.72 3.20 10.30
N ASP A 160 -2.16 2.36 11.16
CA ASP A 160 -2.43 2.33 12.59
C ASP A 160 -1.27 2.93 13.38
N PRO A 161 -1.50 4.02 14.15
CA PRO A 161 -0.45 4.64 14.95
C PRO A 161 0.21 3.67 15.94
N ASP A 162 -0.54 2.75 16.54
CA ASP A 162 -0.01 1.83 17.55
C ASP A 162 1.00 0.85 16.95
N LEU A 163 0.73 0.37 15.72
CA LEU A 163 1.68 -0.44 14.95
C LEU A 163 2.94 0.35 14.63
N PHE A 164 2.80 1.62 14.26
CA PHE A 164 3.94 2.48 13.94
C PHE A 164 4.86 2.68 15.14
N TYR A 165 4.29 2.91 16.33
CA TYR A 165 5.03 3.05 17.59
C TYR A 165 5.62 1.73 18.08
N ALA A 166 4.97 0.60 17.80
CA ALA A 166 5.49 -0.75 18.04
C ALA A 166 6.60 -1.17 17.03
N GLY A 167 6.98 -0.30 16.09
CA GLY A 167 8.05 -0.56 15.14
C GLY A 167 7.64 -1.38 13.92
N VAL A 168 6.34 -1.59 13.68
CA VAL A 168 5.83 -2.19 12.45
C VAL A 168 5.66 -1.08 11.40
N ARG A 169 6.55 -1.07 10.41
CA ARG A 169 6.59 -0.05 9.35
C ARG A 169 6.76 -0.75 8.00
N PRO A 170 5.89 -0.52 6.99
CA PRO A 170 4.69 0.32 7.02
C PRO A 170 3.61 -0.19 8.00
N ALA A 171 2.93 0.74 8.67
CA ALA A 171 2.02 0.46 9.78
C ALA A 171 0.62 -0.02 9.34
N ILE A 172 0.56 -1.00 8.44
CA ILE A 172 -0.69 -1.47 7.83
C ILE A 172 -1.46 -2.37 8.81
N ASN A 173 -2.69 -1.98 9.12
CA ASN A 173 -3.62 -2.85 9.84
C ASN A 173 -4.29 -3.82 8.87
N VAL A 174 -3.78 -5.04 8.78
CA VAL A 174 -4.26 -6.09 7.86
C VAL A 174 -5.71 -6.54 8.11
N GLY A 175 -6.23 -6.33 9.33
CA GLY A 175 -7.60 -6.69 9.68
C GLY A 175 -8.62 -5.70 9.12
N ILE A 176 -8.32 -4.40 9.22
CA ILE A 176 -9.18 -3.32 8.74
C ILE A 176 -8.96 -3.05 7.24
N SER A 177 -7.73 -3.24 6.76
CA SER A 177 -7.38 -3.03 5.36
C SER A 177 -8.02 -4.08 4.46
N VAL A 178 -8.53 -3.64 3.31
CA VAL A 178 -9.26 -4.48 2.34
C VAL A 178 -8.86 -4.06 0.94
N SER A 179 -8.80 -5.04 0.04
CA SER A 179 -8.90 -4.82 -1.40
C SER A 179 -10.09 -5.61 -1.91
N ARG A 180 -11.06 -4.93 -2.56
CA ARG A 180 -12.24 -5.57 -3.18
C ARG A 180 -11.90 -6.20 -4.53
N VAL A 181 -10.85 -5.71 -5.20
CA VAL A 181 -10.30 -6.33 -6.42
C VAL A 181 -9.61 -7.65 -6.11
N GLY A 182 -8.95 -7.75 -4.95
CA GLY A 182 -8.30 -8.96 -4.47
C GLY A 182 -7.17 -9.46 -5.38
N SER A 183 -7.06 -10.78 -5.53
CA SER A 183 -5.96 -11.42 -6.26
C SER A 183 -5.92 -11.14 -7.76
N SER A 184 -6.96 -10.52 -8.33
CA SER A 184 -7.00 -10.14 -9.75
C SER A 184 -6.01 -9.03 -10.09
N ALA A 185 -5.60 -8.23 -9.09
CA ALA A 185 -4.56 -7.21 -9.24
C ALA A 185 -3.12 -7.76 -9.05
N GLN A 186 -2.96 -9.07 -8.83
CA GLN A 186 -1.67 -9.70 -8.57
C GLN A 186 -1.18 -10.52 -9.76
N THR A 187 0.14 -10.65 -9.90
CA THR A 187 0.72 -11.69 -10.75
C THR A 187 0.39 -13.08 -10.21
N LYS A 188 0.41 -14.10 -11.08
CA LYS A 188 0.15 -15.49 -10.66
C LYS A 188 1.17 -15.95 -9.61
N ALA A 189 2.44 -15.58 -9.75
CA ALA A 189 3.50 -15.88 -8.78
C ALA A 189 3.16 -15.35 -7.37
N MET A 190 2.78 -14.07 -7.26
CA MET A 190 2.41 -13.49 -5.96
C MET A 190 1.15 -14.15 -5.39
N LYS A 191 0.14 -14.40 -6.23
CA LYS A 191 -1.10 -15.08 -5.82
C LYS A 191 -0.83 -16.48 -5.25
N GLN A 192 0.09 -17.24 -5.84
CA GLN A 192 0.45 -18.59 -5.39
C GLN A 192 1.07 -18.60 -4.00
N VAL A 193 1.82 -17.56 -3.62
CA VAL A 193 2.56 -17.50 -2.34
C VAL A 193 1.83 -16.73 -1.24
N ALA A 194 1.03 -15.72 -1.60
CA ALA A 194 0.36 -14.81 -0.67
C ALA A 194 -1.13 -15.12 -0.45
N GLY A 195 -1.70 -16.13 -1.11
CA GLY A 195 -3.15 -16.36 -1.14
C GLY A 195 -3.80 -16.53 0.23
N ARG A 196 -3.08 -17.09 1.22
CA ARG A 196 -3.55 -17.24 2.61
C ARG A 196 -3.00 -16.20 3.58
N LEU A 197 -2.02 -15.41 3.16
CA LEU A 197 -1.25 -14.52 4.04
C LEU A 197 -2.13 -13.58 4.86
N ARG A 198 -3.14 -12.97 4.23
CA ARG A 198 -4.07 -12.06 4.94
C ARG A 198 -4.86 -12.78 6.03
N LEU A 199 -5.36 -13.97 5.74
CA LEU A 199 -6.12 -14.77 6.71
C LEU A 199 -5.22 -15.22 7.86
N ASP A 200 -4.01 -15.69 7.53
CA ASP A 200 -3.05 -16.17 8.52
C ASP A 200 -2.60 -15.04 9.47
N LEU A 201 -2.37 -13.82 8.94
CA LEU A 201 -2.03 -12.65 9.75
C LEU A 201 -3.22 -12.11 10.57
N ALA A 202 -4.45 -12.20 10.05
CA ALA A 202 -5.64 -11.83 10.79
C ALA A 202 -5.86 -12.76 12.00
N GLN A 203 -5.75 -14.08 11.77
CA GLN A 203 -5.81 -15.08 12.84
C GLN A 203 -4.66 -14.91 13.84
N TYR A 204 -3.44 -14.63 13.36
CA TYR A 204 -2.32 -14.32 14.24
C TYR A 204 -2.64 -13.16 15.20
N ARG A 205 -3.24 -12.07 14.72
CA ARG A 205 -3.59 -10.93 15.59
C ARG A 205 -4.64 -11.29 16.63
N GLU A 206 -5.66 -12.04 16.24
CA GLU A 206 -6.69 -12.53 17.16
C GLU A 206 -6.08 -13.41 18.26
N LEU A 207 -5.23 -14.37 17.86
CA LEU A 207 -4.51 -15.25 18.78
C LEU A 207 -3.52 -14.49 19.65
N ALA A 208 -2.80 -13.50 19.12
CA ALA A 208 -1.83 -12.71 19.87
C ALA A 208 -2.50 -11.88 20.96
N ALA A 209 -3.70 -11.36 20.71
CA ALA A 209 -4.51 -10.69 21.73
C ALA A 209 -4.99 -11.69 22.80
N PHE A 210 -5.42 -12.89 22.42
CA PHE A 210 -5.87 -13.91 23.36
C PHE A 210 -4.72 -14.48 24.23
N ALA A 211 -3.54 -14.66 23.63
CA ALA A 211 -2.35 -15.17 24.29
C ALA A 211 -1.85 -14.27 25.42
N GLN A 212 -2.23 -12.98 25.44
CA GLN A 212 -1.94 -12.08 26.57
C GLN A 212 -2.73 -12.45 27.84
N PHE A 213 -3.83 -13.20 27.71
CA PHE A 213 -4.73 -13.54 28.81
C PHE A 213 -4.72 -15.04 29.19
N GLY A 214 -4.11 -15.91 28.38
CA GLY A 214 -4.08 -17.36 28.59
C GLY A 214 -2.69 -17.90 28.93
N SER A 215 -2.59 -18.80 29.92
CA SER A 215 -1.32 -19.39 30.35
C SER A 215 -0.94 -20.69 29.62
N ASP A 216 -1.92 -21.42 29.08
CA ASP A 216 -1.70 -22.69 28.36
C ASP A 216 -2.23 -22.59 26.93
N LEU A 217 -1.31 -22.53 25.98
CA LEU A 217 -1.59 -22.60 24.55
C LEU A 217 -1.19 -23.98 24.04
N ASP A 218 -2.05 -24.62 23.25
CA ASP A 218 -1.71 -25.87 22.61
C ASP A 218 -0.59 -25.67 21.55
N ALA A 219 0.06 -26.77 21.17
CA ALA A 219 1.22 -26.73 20.28
C ALA A 219 0.90 -26.13 18.88
N ALA A 220 -0.32 -26.32 18.37
CA ALA A 220 -0.71 -25.77 17.09
C ALA A 220 -0.90 -24.25 17.17
N THR A 221 -1.55 -23.76 18.22
CA THR A 221 -1.69 -22.32 18.50
C THR A 221 -0.32 -21.65 18.67
N LEU A 222 0.61 -22.30 19.40
CA LEU A 222 1.97 -21.77 19.57
C LEU A 222 2.74 -21.71 18.25
N ALA A 223 2.62 -22.72 17.39
CA ALA A 223 3.24 -22.72 16.07
C ALA A 223 2.68 -21.59 15.18
N GLN A 224 1.38 -21.36 15.22
CA GLN A 224 0.73 -20.28 14.48
C GLN A 224 1.18 -18.89 14.97
N LEU A 225 1.29 -18.70 16.29
CA LEU A 225 1.81 -17.46 16.87
C LEU A 225 3.25 -17.19 16.45
N ARG A 226 4.12 -18.21 16.54
CA ARG A 226 5.53 -18.10 16.14
C ARG A 226 5.67 -17.76 14.67
N ARG A 227 4.90 -18.40 13.80
CA ARG A 227 4.92 -18.09 12.36
C ARG A 227 4.43 -16.67 12.09
N GLY A 228 3.32 -16.27 12.71
CA GLY A 228 2.76 -14.93 12.54
C GLY A 228 3.71 -13.82 12.99
N GLU A 229 4.42 -14.01 14.10
CA GLU A 229 5.47 -13.09 14.56
C GLU A 229 6.58 -12.91 13.52
N ARG A 230 7.09 -14.02 12.95
CA ARG A 230 8.12 -13.98 11.90
C ARG A 230 7.61 -13.33 10.62
N MET A 231 6.35 -13.58 10.27
CA MET A 231 5.72 -12.92 9.12
C MET A 231 5.59 -11.42 9.33
N VAL A 232 5.25 -10.96 10.55
CA VAL A 232 5.21 -9.53 10.85
C VAL A 232 6.61 -8.91 10.68
N GLU A 233 7.66 -9.56 11.17
CA GLU A 233 9.04 -9.07 11.00
C GLU A 233 9.47 -9.05 9.52
N ALA A 234 9.11 -10.09 8.76
CA ALA A 234 9.44 -10.19 7.33
C ALA A 234 8.70 -9.15 6.46
N LEU A 235 7.57 -8.63 6.92
CA LEU A 235 6.77 -7.63 6.20
C LEU A 235 7.14 -6.19 6.58
N LYS A 236 8.06 -5.99 7.53
CA LYS A 236 8.61 -4.66 7.79
C LYS A 236 9.51 -4.26 6.62
N GLN A 237 9.48 -2.98 6.28
CA GLN A 237 10.25 -2.43 5.17
C GLN A 237 10.64 -0.98 5.45
N ASP A 238 11.89 -0.65 5.18
CA ASP A 238 12.41 0.69 5.38
C ASP A 238 11.89 1.66 4.32
N GLN A 239 11.78 2.93 4.70
CA GLN A 239 11.31 3.99 3.81
C GLN A 239 12.28 4.17 2.62
N TYR A 240 11.72 4.34 1.43
CA TYR A 240 12.46 4.52 0.16
C TYR A 240 13.33 3.33 -0.27
N VAL A 241 13.11 2.14 0.31
CA VAL A 241 13.78 0.89 -0.10
C VAL A 241 12.73 -0.06 -0.71
N PRO A 242 12.19 0.22 -1.92
CA PRO A 242 11.21 -0.65 -2.55
C PRO A 242 11.83 -2.01 -2.92
N MET A 243 11.04 -3.08 -2.81
CA MET A 243 11.42 -4.43 -3.23
C MET A 243 10.88 -4.73 -4.63
N THR A 244 11.63 -5.51 -5.41
CA THR A 244 11.18 -6.04 -6.70
C THR A 244 10.12 -7.12 -6.50
N LEU A 245 9.37 -7.46 -7.56
CA LEU A 245 8.36 -8.53 -7.49
C LEU A 245 9.02 -9.85 -7.08
N SER A 246 10.17 -10.17 -7.69
CA SER A 246 10.94 -11.37 -7.37
C SER A 246 11.35 -11.44 -5.91
N HIS A 247 11.89 -10.37 -5.34
CA HIS A 247 12.26 -10.32 -3.91
C HIS A 247 11.05 -10.53 -3.00
N GLN A 248 9.93 -9.85 -3.30
CA GLN A 248 8.68 -10.01 -2.53
C GLN A 248 8.15 -11.44 -2.60
N VAL A 249 8.14 -12.06 -3.78
CA VAL A 249 7.69 -13.46 -3.95
C VAL A 249 8.58 -14.41 -3.19
N MET A 250 9.91 -14.27 -3.27
CA MET A 250 10.86 -15.15 -2.58
C MET A 250 10.74 -15.05 -1.05
N LEU A 251 10.62 -13.84 -0.51
CA LEU A 251 10.46 -13.63 0.93
C LEU A 251 9.10 -14.14 1.43
N THR A 252 8.03 -13.84 0.69
CA THR A 252 6.68 -14.30 1.04
C THR A 252 6.62 -15.82 1.02
N PHE A 253 7.20 -16.46 0.00
CA PHE A 253 7.33 -17.91 -0.09
C PHE A 253 8.06 -18.52 1.11
N ALA A 254 9.21 -17.95 1.49
CA ALA A 254 9.98 -18.43 2.63
C ALA A 254 9.15 -18.40 3.92
N GLY A 255 8.39 -17.32 4.11
CA GLY A 255 7.53 -17.14 5.27
C GLY A 255 6.28 -18.03 5.28
N THR A 256 5.51 -18.06 4.19
CA THR A 256 4.22 -18.79 4.15
C THR A 256 4.39 -20.30 4.13
N GLU A 257 5.53 -20.80 3.64
CA GLU A 257 5.83 -22.25 3.62
C GLU A 257 6.62 -22.73 4.84
N GLY A 258 6.80 -21.86 5.85
CA GLY A 258 7.39 -22.22 7.14
C GLY A 258 8.92 -22.37 7.11
N HIS A 259 9.60 -21.90 6.05
CA HIS A 259 11.06 -21.93 6.01
C HIS A 259 11.72 -20.97 7.01
N LEU A 260 10.95 -20.04 7.57
CA LEU A 260 11.39 -19.11 8.61
C LEU A 260 11.08 -19.59 10.03
N ASP A 261 10.34 -20.68 10.22
CA ASP A 261 9.80 -21.10 11.53
C ASP A 261 10.91 -21.40 12.57
N ASP A 262 12.09 -21.82 12.13
CA ASP A 262 13.28 -22.11 12.95
C ASP A 262 14.25 -20.92 13.07
N VAL A 263 13.96 -19.78 12.43
CA VAL A 263 14.73 -18.53 12.58
C VAL A 263 14.14 -17.73 13.74
N ASP A 264 14.99 -17.14 14.59
CA ASP A 264 14.55 -16.23 15.65
C ASP A 264 13.90 -14.99 15.03
N ALA A 265 12.77 -14.54 15.58
CA ALA A 265 12.05 -13.35 15.11
C ALA A 265 12.96 -12.11 15.03
N ALA A 266 13.84 -11.91 16.02
CA ALA A 266 14.79 -10.80 16.05
C ALA A 266 15.81 -10.83 14.90
N GLN A 267 15.99 -11.98 14.25
CA GLN A 267 16.95 -12.18 13.17
C GLN A 267 16.31 -12.17 11.78
N ILE A 268 14.99 -12.06 11.67
CA ILE A 268 14.28 -12.14 10.39
C ILE A 268 14.72 -11.03 9.43
N ARG A 269 14.91 -9.79 9.89
CA ARG A 269 15.39 -8.68 9.04
C ARG A 269 16.81 -8.91 8.52
N ARG A 270 17.67 -9.52 9.34
CA ARG A 270 19.02 -9.92 8.93
C ARG A 270 18.98 -11.09 7.93
N PHE A 271 18.11 -12.07 8.20
CA PHE A 271 17.87 -13.18 7.30
C PHE A 271 17.41 -12.68 5.93
N GLU A 272 16.41 -11.79 5.88
CA GLU A 272 15.86 -11.18 4.67
C GLU A 272 16.96 -10.53 3.82
N SER A 273 17.71 -9.60 4.41
CA SER A 273 18.76 -8.86 3.70
C SER A 273 19.88 -9.77 3.19
N GLU A 274 20.38 -10.69 4.01
CA GLU A 274 21.43 -11.64 3.61
C GLU A 274 20.92 -12.67 2.59
N PHE A 275 19.69 -13.15 2.72
CA PHE A 275 19.07 -14.12 1.81
C PHE A 275 18.87 -13.50 0.43
N LEU A 276 18.32 -12.29 0.34
CA LEU A 276 18.10 -11.63 -0.93
C LEU A 276 19.44 -11.31 -1.62
N ALA A 277 20.45 -10.86 -0.88
CA ALA A 277 21.80 -10.67 -1.43
C ALA A 277 22.43 -11.99 -1.93
N PHE A 278 22.20 -13.11 -1.23
CA PHE A 278 22.61 -14.44 -1.69
C PHE A 278 21.87 -14.84 -2.98
N MET A 279 20.56 -14.61 -3.05
CA MET A 279 19.77 -14.91 -4.25
C MET A 279 20.25 -14.11 -5.46
N ASP A 280 20.49 -12.81 -5.29
CA ASP A 280 20.97 -11.94 -6.37
C ASP A 280 22.36 -12.35 -6.88
N LYS A 281 23.24 -12.84 -5.99
CA LYS A 281 24.62 -13.18 -6.33
C LYS A 281 24.80 -14.60 -6.84
N GLU A 282 24.18 -15.59 -6.21
CA GLU A 282 24.44 -17.03 -6.46
C GLU A 282 23.30 -17.73 -7.19
N ARG A 283 22.09 -17.14 -7.19
CA ARG A 283 20.88 -17.71 -7.80
C ARG A 283 20.06 -16.68 -8.62
N PRO A 284 20.68 -15.77 -9.40
CA PRO A 284 19.95 -14.70 -10.09
C PRO A 284 18.89 -15.21 -11.09
N GLN A 285 19.08 -16.43 -11.61
CA GLN A 285 18.14 -17.07 -12.53
C GLN A 285 16.74 -17.23 -11.91
N VAL A 286 16.64 -17.49 -10.60
CA VAL A 286 15.34 -17.66 -9.93
C VAL A 286 14.57 -16.35 -9.93
N GLY A 287 15.25 -15.24 -9.60
CA GLY A 287 14.66 -13.90 -9.66
C GLY A 287 14.24 -13.53 -11.08
N HIS A 288 15.09 -13.80 -12.07
CA HIS A 288 14.81 -13.52 -13.48
C HIS A 288 13.58 -14.28 -13.99
N THR A 289 13.46 -15.57 -13.67
CA THR A 289 12.30 -16.40 -14.04
C THR A 289 11.01 -15.85 -13.40
N ILE A 290 11.05 -15.43 -12.13
CA ILE A 290 9.86 -14.86 -11.46
C ILE A 290 9.41 -13.54 -12.11
N GLU A 291 10.35 -12.65 -12.46
CA GLU A 291 10.03 -11.36 -13.10
C GLU A 291 9.45 -11.54 -14.52
N THR A 292 9.98 -12.50 -15.27
CA THR A 292 9.61 -12.71 -16.69
C THR A 292 8.35 -13.55 -16.85
N GLU A 293 8.31 -14.73 -16.24
CA GLU A 293 7.18 -15.66 -16.36
C GLU A 293 5.99 -15.24 -15.50
N LYS A 294 6.24 -14.48 -14.41
CA LYS A 294 5.21 -14.02 -13.46
C LYS A 294 4.36 -15.16 -12.88
N VAL A 295 4.89 -16.38 -12.90
CA VAL A 295 4.31 -17.62 -12.39
C VAL A 295 5.39 -18.34 -11.61
N LEU A 296 5.03 -18.97 -10.49
CA LEU A 296 5.92 -19.86 -9.76
C LEU A 296 5.63 -21.30 -10.19
N SER A 297 6.37 -21.79 -11.18
CA SER A 297 6.32 -23.19 -11.63
C SER A 297 6.90 -24.13 -10.57
N ASP A 298 6.64 -25.43 -10.70
CA ASP A 298 7.16 -26.44 -9.77
C ASP A 298 8.69 -26.48 -9.76
N ASP A 299 9.34 -26.27 -10.92
CA ASP A 299 10.78 -26.21 -11.03
C ASP A 299 11.36 -24.97 -10.31
N THR A 300 10.75 -23.80 -10.49
CA THR A 300 11.17 -22.56 -9.80
C THR A 300 10.96 -22.67 -8.30
N ARG A 301 9.85 -23.27 -7.86
CA ARG A 301 9.55 -23.57 -6.45
C ARG A 301 10.58 -24.50 -5.83
N LYS A 302 10.97 -25.56 -6.54
CA LYS A 302 12.02 -26.48 -6.11
C LYS A 302 13.38 -25.77 -6.02
N ALA A 303 13.76 -25.02 -7.04
CA ALA A 303 15.01 -24.25 -7.05
C ALA A 303 15.07 -23.22 -5.89
N LEU A 304 13.95 -22.55 -5.60
CA LEU A 304 13.83 -21.62 -4.48
C LEU A 304 13.97 -22.34 -3.13
N THR A 305 13.32 -23.49 -2.98
CA THR A 305 13.43 -24.31 -1.75
C THR A 305 14.87 -24.77 -1.51
N GLU A 306 15.55 -25.28 -2.56
CA GLU A 306 16.95 -25.69 -2.49
C GLU A 306 17.87 -24.51 -2.15
N ALA A 307 17.60 -23.32 -2.72
CA ALA A 307 18.35 -22.11 -2.43
C ALA A 307 18.18 -21.65 -0.97
N ILE A 308 16.95 -21.66 -0.46
CA ILE A 308 16.67 -21.34 0.96
C ILE A 308 17.39 -22.32 1.89
N GLN A 309 17.32 -23.63 1.62
CA GLN A 309 18.02 -24.63 2.43
C GLN A 309 19.54 -24.46 2.38
N ALA A 310 20.10 -24.15 1.20
CA ALA A 310 21.53 -23.88 1.05
C ALA A 310 21.95 -22.62 1.82
N PHE A 311 21.14 -21.56 1.77
CA PHE A 311 21.38 -20.33 2.52
C PHE A 311 21.31 -20.56 4.03
N LYS A 312 20.27 -21.26 4.52
CA LYS A 312 20.09 -21.57 5.94
C LYS A 312 21.26 -22.33 6.55
N LYS A 313 21.92 -23.23 5.79
CA LYS A 313 23.15 -23.91 6.24
C LYS A 313 24.32 -22.95 6.49
N ARG A 314 24.32 -21.79 5.83
CA ARG A 314 25.34 -20.73 5.98
C ARG A 314 24.92 -19.65 6.97
N PHE A 315 23.62 -19.42 7.11
CA PHE A 315 23.05 -18.45 8.04
C PHE A 315 23.26 -18.94 9.48
N LYS A 316 24.27 -18.38 10.13
CA LYS A 316 24.51 -18.63 11.56
C LYS A 316 23.63 -17.70 12.37
N PRO A 317 22.83 -18.23 13.32
CA PRO A 317 22.14 -17.39 14.28
C PRO A 317 23.16 -16.47 14.97
N ALA A 318 22.85 -15.18 15.10
CA ALA A 318 23.64 -14.32 15.98
C ALA A 318 23.62 -14.93 17.40
N LYS A 319 24.79 -14.95 18.04
CA LYS A 319 24.96 -15.41 19.42
C LYS A 319 24.29 -14.47 20.40
#